data_AF-A0A9D6SFE8-F1
#
_entry.id   AF-A0A9D6SFE8-F1
#
_cell.length_a   1.000
_cell.length_b   1.000
_cell.length_c   1.000
_cell.angle_alpha   90.00
_cell.angle_beta   90.00
_cell.angle_gamma   90.00
#
_symmetry.space_group_name_H-M   'P 1'
#
loop_
_entity.id
_entity.type
_entity.pdbx_description
1 polymer ?
#
loop_
_entity_poly.entity_id
_entity_poly.type
_entity_poly.pdbx_seq_one_letter_code
_entity_poly.pdbx_strand_id
1 'polypeptide(L)' 'MNNFKIWTSLALLAVASFTAARPAGDLAEAGFNPTNIDPTCKPCDDFNQYANGGWMAKNPIPAAFP' A
#
# COMPACT_ATOMS: atom_id res chain seq x y z
N MET A 1 -11.47 33.47 -36.73
CA MET A 1 -12.31 32.59 -35.88
C MET A 1 -11.72 31.20 -35.64
N ASN A 2 -10.93 30.63 -36.56
CA ASN A 2 -10.37 29.28 -36.37
C ASN A 2 -9.23 29.22 -35.34
N ASN A 3 -8.48 30.31 -35.18
CA ASN A 3 -7.34 30.37 -34.25
C ASN A 3 -7.82 30.34 -32.80
N PHE A 4 -8.89 31.09 -32.46
CA PHE A 4 -9.48 31.13 -31.12
C PHE A 4 -9.96 29.74 -30.65
N LYS A 5 -10.53 28.94 -31.56
CA LYS A 5 -10.96 27.56 -31.30
C LYS A 5 -9.79 26.61 -31.03
N ILE A 6 -8.64 26.81 -31.68
CA ILE A 6 -7.43 26.02 -31.48
C ILE A 6 -6.84 26.29 -30.08
N TRP A 7 -6.77 27.56 -29.67
CA TRP A 7 -6.26 27.94 -28.34
C TRP A 7 -7.18 27.49 -27.20
N THR A 8 -8.51 27.56 -27.38
CA THR A 8 -9.45 27.02 -26.38
C THR A 8 -9.40 25.49 -26.29
N SER A 9 -9.11 24.79 -27.40
CA SER A 9 -8.98 23.32 -27.41
C SER A 9 -7.69 22.86 -26.73
N LEU A 10 -6.58 23.60 -26.89
CA LEU A 10 -5.34 23.36 -26.15
C LEU A 10 -5.50 23.60 -24.65
N ALA A 11 -6.23 24.65 -24.26
CA ALA A 11 -6.49 24.96 -22.86
C ALA A 11 -7.38 23.88 -22.19
N LEU A 12 -8.37 23.34 -22.90
CA LEU A 12 -9.19 22.24 -22.38
C LEU A 12 -8.40 20.94 -22.18
N LEU A 13 -7.42 20.65 -23.04
CA LEU A 13 -6.59 19.46 -22.92
C LEU A 13 -5.60 19.54 -21.74
N ALA A 14 -5.20 20.75 -21.33
CA ALA A 14 -4.32 20.97 -20.18
C ALA A 14 -5.03 20.81 -18.82
N VAL A 15 -6.35 21.06 -18.75
CA VAL A 15 -7.14 20.94 -17.50
C VAL A 15 -7.49 19.47 -17.19
N ALA A 16 -7.59 18.61 -18.20
CA ALA A 16 -7.88 17.18 -18.02
C ALA A 16 -6.74 16.40 -17.31
N SER A 17 -5.51 16.91 -17.35
CA SER A 17 -4.34 16.22 -16.80
C SER A 17 -4.20 16.31 -15.27
N PHE A 18 -5.00 17.13 -14.58
CA PHE A 18 -4.91 17.29 -13.12
C PHE A 18 -5.80 16.32 -12.31
N THR A 19 -6.53 15.44 -13.00
CA THR A 19 -7.30 14.34 -12.36
C THR A 19 -6.65 12.97 -12.61
N ALA A 20 -5.33 12.94 -12.85
CA ALA A 20 -4.58 11.71 -12.70
C ALA A 20 -4.84 11.20 -11.27
N ALA A 21 -5.71 10.19 -11.15
CA ALA A 21 -5.92 9.46 -9.92
C ALA A 21 -4.53 9.13 -9.39
N ARG A 22 -4.21 9.65 -8.20
CA ARG A 22 -2.96 9.27 -7.54
C ARG A 22 -2.96 7.74 -7.56
N PRO A 23 -1.88 7.08 -8.04
CA PRO A 23 -1.77 5.65 -7.80
C PRO A 23 -2.00 5.49 -6.31
N ALA A 24 -2.96 4.63 -5.93
CA ALA A 24 -3.12 4.26 -4.54
C ALA A 24 -1.71 3.91 -4.07
N GLY A 25 -1.19 4.72 -3.14
CA GLY A 25 0.17 4.53 -2.65
C GLY A 25 0.34 3.06 -2.37
N ASP A 26 1.46 2.51 -2.82
CA ASP A 26 1.78 1.11 -2.62
C ASP A 26 1.40 0.76 -1.17
N LEU A 27 0.53 -0.24 -0.98
CA LEU A 27 0.12 -0.68 0.37
C LEU A 27 1.37 -1.03 1.22
N ALA A 28 2.53 -1.16 0.59
CA ALA A 28 3.86 -1.17 1.18
C ALA A 28 4.21 0.00 2.13
N GLU A 29 3.49 1.13 2.11
CA GLU A 29 3.72 2.24 3.05
C GLU A 29 2.81 2.21 4.29
N ALA A 30 1.93 1.21 4.41
CA ALA A 30 1.30 0.92 5.69
C ALA A 30 2.36 0.24 6.57
N GLY A 31 2.69 0.81 7.73
CA GLY A 31 3.58 0.20 8.75
C GLY A 31 3.07 -1.13 9.33
N PHE A 32 2.12 -1.77 8.66
CA PHE A 32 1.46 -3.00 9.01
C PHE A 32 1.31 -3.86 7.76
N ASN A 33 1.97 -5.02 7.75
CA ASN A 33 1.82 -6.02 6.69
C ASN A 33 0.81 -7.09 7.14
N PRO A 34 -0.39 -7.20 6.52
CA PRO A 34 -1.41 -8.18 6.92
C PRO A 34 -0.94 -9.64 6.84
N THR A 35 0.09 -9.94 6.04
CA THR A 35 0.65 -11.30 5.93
C THR A 35 1.43 -11.75 7.16
N ASN A 36 1.63 -10.86 8.15
CA ASN A 36 2.28 -11.17 9.42
C ASN A 36 1.30 -11.70 10.48
N ILE A 37 -0.02 -11.57 10.28
CA ILE A 37 -1.04 -12.09 11.21
C ILE A 37 -1.05 -13.63 11.19
N ASP A 38 -1.24 -14.24 12.37
CA ASP A 38 -1.64 -15.63 12.53
C ASP A 38 -3.15 -15.71 12.84
N PRO A 39 -4.02 -15.98 11.85
CA PRO A 39 -5.46 -16.01 12.04
C PRO A 39 -5.96 -17.27 12.77
N THR A 40 -5.08 -18.21 13.11
CA THR A 40 -5.45 -19.43 13.84
C THR A 40 -5.58 -19.18 15.35
N CYS A 41 -4.95 -18.11 15.85
CA CYS A 41 -5.09 -17.64 17.23
C CYS A 41 -6.20 -16.59 17.34
N LYS A 42 -7.02 -16.62 18.40
CA LYS A 42 -7.96 -15.53 18.66
C LYS A 42 -7.21 -14.35 19.31
N PRO A 43 -7.49 -13.10 18.91
CA PRO A 43 -6.81 -11.93 19.45
C PRO A 43 -7.04 -11.73 20.96
N CYS A 44 -8.18 -12.18 21.50
CA CYS A 44 -8.48 -12.09 22.93
C CYS A 44 -7.77 -13.17 23.77
N ASP A 45 -7.34 -14.27 23.15
CA ASP A 45 -6.67 -15.37 23.84
C ASP A 45 -5.16 -15.11 23.93
N ASP A 46 -4.54 -14.75 22.79
CA ASP A 46 -3.15 -14.29 22.72
C ASP A 46 -2.99 -13.28 21.56
N PHE A 47 -2.97 -12.00 21.92
CA PHE A 47 -2.85 -10.91 20.94
C PHE A 47 -1.48 -10.88 20.27
N ASN A 48 -0.40 -11.27 20.97
CA ASN A 48 0.93 -11.27 20.39
C ASN A 48 1.03 -12.35 19.31
N GLN A 49 0.55 -13.56 19.60
CA GLN A 49 0.51 -14.64 18.61
C GLN A 49 -0.39 -14.26 17.43
N TYR A 50 -1.58 -13.73 17.67
CA TYR A 50 -2.46 -13.28 16.58
C TYR A 50 -1.80 -12.21 15.68
N ALA A 51 -1.25 -11.15 16.27
CA ALA A 51 -0.70 -10.03 15.50
C ALA A 51 0.63 -10.35 14.80
N ASN A 52 1.51 -11.12 15.46
CA ASN A 52 2.91 -11.31 15.05
C ASN A 52 3.26 -12.75 14.65
N GLY A 53 2.39 -13.73 14.92
CA GLY A 53 2.70 -15.16 14.77
C GLY A 53 3.11 -15.57 13.37
N GLY A 54 2.47 -14.99 12.34
CA GLY A 54 2.83 -15.21 10.94
C GLY A 54 4.22 -14.67 10.59
N TRP A 55 4.65 -13.56 11.21
CA TRP A 55 6.01 -13.04 11.06
C TRP A 55 7.03 -13.92 11.80
N MET A 56 6.74 -14.27 13.06
CA MET A 56 7.64 -15.09 13.88
C MET A 56 7.94 -16.45 13.22
N ALA A 57 6.94 -17.08 12.61
CA ALA A 57 7.10 -18.34 11.88
C ALA A 57 8.02 -18.21 10.65
N LYS A 58 8.03 -17.05 9.99
CA LYS A 58 8.84 -16.78 8.79
C LYS A 58 10.25 -16.26 9.12
N ASN A 59 10.47 -15.79 10.34
CA ASN A 59 11.71 -15.10 10.75
C ASN A 59 12.31 -15.74 12.01
N PRO A 60 12.78 -17.00 11.92
CA PRO A 60 13.45 -17.64 13.04
C PRO A 60 14.73 -16.87 13.41
N ILE A 61 15.05 -16.83 14.71
CA ILE A 61 16.29 -16.24 15.19
C ILE A 61 17.47 -17.04 14.60
N PRO A 62 18.42 -16.40 13.89
CA PRO A 62 19.57 -17.09 13.34
C PRO A 62 20.40 -17.79 14.43
N ALA A 63 21.10 -18.87 14.05
CA ALA A 63 22.05 -19.52 14.94
C ALA A 63 23.15 -18.53 15.35
N ALA A 64 23.53 -18.56 16.64
CA ALA A 64 24.56 -17.66 17.16
C ALA A 64 25.96 -17.98 16.61
N PHE A 65 26.20 -19.23 16.19
CA PHE A 65 27.48 -19.73 15.70
C PHE A 65 27.29 -20.73 14.56
N PRO A 66 28.31 -20.96 13.70
CA PRO A 66 28.29 -21.95 12.62
C PRO A 66 28.12 -23.39 13.10
#